data_AF-A0A973FC82-F1
#
_entry.id   AF-A0A973FC82-F1
#
_cell.length_a   1.000
_cell.length_b   1.000
_cell.length_c   1.000
_cell.angle_alpha   90.00
_cell.angle_beta   90.00
_cell.angle_gamma   90.00
#
_symmetry.space_group_name_H-M   'P 1'
#
loop_
_entity.id
_entity.type
_entity.pdbx_description
1 polymer ?
#
loop_
_entity_poly.entity_id
_entity_poly.type
_entity_poly.pdbx_seq_one_letter_code
_entity_poly.pdbx_strand_id
1 'polypeptide(L)'
;MGKSRQEWIDEVESRIPRKNNIVERNRAVTAQYASWYLQKPELFKWAGMAAFASRQVGLALAVAELMHGPGMFIAADTPEEVATPEDAGKFFRKGALALLSVPSIMHSFAAGQLLLSDLDEIRRGNNSIYYDIAWAHAAYLEDGIIGIEQNCGPEETEFMLGGFRLIDQGARMLREGRGEEEARKNIREGNVLLLRHEQIRTLQPIFDAISPFGKIVVSFGSELDFPEPGAKPSFSTHAGYLETLLGWKSVTDSSCRWKWIEESVLPSWEKLDSSFAVSSPMKRELDALAALEPALVHHVAAFARKLFGMPDS
;
A
#
# COMPACT_ATOMS: atom_id res chain seq x y z
N MET A 1 -19.17 27.54 -16.06
CA MET A 1 -19.05 26.10 -16.39
C MET A 1 -17.86 25.61 -15.58
N GLY A 2 -18.04 24.63 -14.69
CA GLY A 2 -16.94 24.08 -13.90
C GLY A 2 -16.02 23.21 -14.76
N LYS A 3 -14.82 22.88 -14.24
CA LYS A 3 -13.89 21.96 -14.90
C LYS A 3 -14.57 20.58 -15.07
N SER A 4 -14.42 20.01 -16.26
CA SER A 4 -14.81 18.64 -16.56
C SER A 4 -13.88 17.63 -15.89
N ARG A 5 -14.34 16.39 -15.76
CA ARG A 5 -13.57 15.29 -15.18
C ARG A 5 -12.23 15.10 -15.88
N GLN A 6 -12.21 15.19 -17.21
CA GLN A 6 -10.97 15.01 -17.96
C GLN A 6 -9.98 16.14 -17.65
N GLU A 7 -10.44 17.38 -17.53
CA GLU A 7 -9.58 18.51 -17.14
C GLU A 7 -9.01 18.32 -15.73
N TRP A 8 -9.80 17.80 -14.78
CA TRP A 8 -9.29 17.46 -13.45
C TRP A 8 -8.24 16.34 -13.48
N ILE A 9 -8.48 15.30 -14.27
CA ILE A 9 -7.54 14.19 -14.45
C ILE A 9 -6.23 14.70 -15.08
N ASP A 10 -6.32 15.48 -16.14
CA ASP A 10 -5.16 16.04 -16.84
C ASP A 10 -4.37 16.97 -15.92
N GLU A 11 -5.06 17.75 -15.08
CA GLU A 11 -4.42 18.62 -14.09
C GLU A 11 -3.63 17.83 -13.06
N VAL A 12 -4.23 16.82 -12.40
CA VAL A 12 -3.51 16.04 -11.39
C VAL A 12 -2.39 15.20 -12.02
N GLU A 13 -2.61 14.68 -13.22
CA GLU A 13 -1.62 13.89 -13.95
C GLU A 13 -0.42 14.72 -14.39
N SER A 14 -0.63 16.00 -14.76
CA SER A 14 0.45 16.92 -15.15
C SER A 14 1.47 17.18 -14.04
N ARG A 15 1.10 16.91 -12.77
CA ARG A 15 1.91 17.16 -11.58
C ARG A 15 2.79 15.97 -11.18
N ILE A 16 2.63 14.82 -11.83
CA ILE A 16 3.39 13.61 -11.49
C ILE A 16 4.23 13.09 -12.67
N PRO A 17 5.38 12.45 -12.41
CA PRO A 17 6.24 11.89 -13.46
C PRO A 17 5.51 10.89 -14.35
N ARG A 18 5.99 10.72 -15.59
CA ARG A 18 5.43 9.77 -16.56
C ARG A 18 5.45 8.32 -16.05
N LYS A 19 4.54 7.48 -16.54
CA LYS A 19 4.37 6.07 -16.12
C LYS A 19 5.63 5.19 -16.24
N ASN A 20 6.56 5.54 -17.12
CA ASN A 20 7.82 4.81 -17.30
C ASN A 20 8.88 5.14 -16.24
N ASN A 21 8.71 6.23 -15.48
CA ASN A 21 9.57 6.59 -14.38
C ASN A 21 8.99 6.06 -13.06
N ILE A 22 9.14 4.75 -12.85
CA ILE A 22 8.34 3.96 -11.90
C ILE A 22 8.51 4.46 -10.46
N VAL A 23 9.75 4.55 -9.97
CA VAL A 23 10.03 4.91 -8.57
C VAL A 23 9.71 6.38 -8.32
N GLU A 24 10.12 7.29 -9.19
CA GLU A 24 9.82 8.72 -9.01
C GLU A 24 8.32 9.00 -9.10
N ARG A 25 7.60 8.30 -9.99
CA ARG A 25 6.13 8.43 -10.08
C ARG A 25 5.43 7.95 -8.81
N ASN A 26 5.81 6.80 -8.25
CA ASN A 26 5.23 6.34 -6.99
C ASN A 26 5.54 7.30 -5.83
N ARG A 27 6.76 7.86 -5.78
CA ARG A 27 7.11 8.91 -4.80
C ARG A 27 6.23 10.15 -4.95
N ALA A 28 6.00 10.62 -6.18
CA ALA A 28 5.12 11.75 -6.45
C ALA A 28 3.66 11.49 -6.06
N VAL A 29 3.14 10.29 -6.35
CA VAL A 29 1.79 9.86 -5.93
C VAL A 29 1.69 9.83 -4.39
N THR A 30 2.68 9.25 -3.72
CA THR A 30 2.76 9.20 -2.25
C THR A 30 2.79 10.60 -1.63
N ALA A 31 3.62 11.50 -2.19
CA ALA A 31 3.73 12.88 -1.75
C ALA A 31 2.42 13.65 -1.92
N GLN A 32 1.69 13.41 -3.01
CA GLN A 32 0.40 14.03 -3.25
C GLN A 32 -0.65 13.60 -2.22
N TYR A 33 -0.71 12.30 -1.89
CA TYR A 33 -1.58 11.80 -0.82
C TYR A 33 -1.26 12.44 0.54
N ALA A 34 0.04 12.50 0.89
CA ALA A 34 0.48 13.15 2.11
C ALA A 34 0.12 14.64 2.12
N SER A 35 0.32 15.34 1.01
CA SER A 35 -0.03 16.76 0.85
C SER A 35 -1.52 17.01 1.05
N TRP A 36 -2.40 16.18 0.48
CA TRP A 36 -3.84 16.32 0.70
C TRP A 36 -4.21 16.15 2.17
N TYR A 37 -3.72 15.10 2.83
CA TYR A 37 -3.95 14.95 4.26
C TYR A 37 -3.45 16.17 5.04
N LEU A 38 -2.26 16.69 4.75
CA LEU A 38 -1.70 17.85 5.46
C LEU A 38 -2.49 19.16 5.22
N GLN A 39 -3.14 19.31 4.07
CA GLN A 39 -3.99 20.47 3.77
C GLN A 39 -5.30 20.46 4.55
N LYS A 40 -5.90 19.27 4.76
CA LYS A 40 -7.18 19.07 5.45
C LYS A 40 -7.14 17.82 6.35
N PRO A 41 -6.29 17.81 7.41
CA PRO A 41 -6.09 16.63 8.22
C PRO A 41 -7.37 16.21 8.92
N GLU A 42 -8.28 17.14 9.20
CA GLU A 42 -9.58 16.88 9.77
C GLU A 42 -10.56 16.18 8.81
N LEU A 43 -10.33 16.24 7.49
CA LEU A 43 -11.24 15.70 6.46
C LEU A 43 -10.69 14.49 5.70
N PHE A 44 -9.43 14.52 5.27
CA PHE A 44 -8.90 13.59 4.26
C PHE A 44 -8.17 12.39 4.85
N LYS A 45 -8.86 11.64 5.73
CA LYS A 45 -8.31 10.47 6.44
C LYS A 45 -7.84 9.37 5.49
N TRP A 46 -8.56 9.15 4.39
CA TRP A 46 -8.20 8.20 3.34
C TRP A 46 -6.85 8.56 2.72
N ALA A 47 -6.61 9.83 2.39
CA ALA A 47 -5.35 10.27 1.76
C ALA A 47 -4.15 10.02 2.70
N GLY A 48 -4.33 10.21 4.01
CA GLY A 48 -3.30 9.89 5.00
C GLY A 48 -2.94 8.40 5.00
N MET A 49 -3.95 7.52 5.05
CA MET A 49 -3.73 6.06 4.96
C MET A 49 -3.07 5.66 3.64
N ALA A 50 -3.55 6.22 2.53
CA ALA A 50 -3.04 5.95 1.19
C ALA A 50 -1.56 6.34 1.04
N ALA A 51 -1.11 7.42 1.70
CA ALA A 51 0.30 7.80 1.70
C ALA A 51 1.20 6.71 2.34
N PHE A 52 0.81 6.17 3.50
CA PHE A 52 1.58 5.09 4.15
C PHE A 52 1.53 3.78 3.35
N ALA A 53 0.38 3.43 2.77
CA ALA A 53 0.26 2.25 1.91
C ALA A 53 1.11 2.39 0.64
N SER A 54 1.04 3.55 -0.04
CA SER A 54 1.77 3.83 -1.28
C SER A 54 3.29 3.85 -1.05
N ARG A 55 3.74 4.32 0.13
CA ARG A 55 5.15 4.24 0.56
C ARG A 55 5.68 2.80 0.56
N GLN A 56 4.91 1.84 1.06
CA GLN A 56 5.32 0.43 1.09
C GLN A 56 5.47 -0.15 -0.31
N VAL A 57 4.56 0.21 -1.22
CA VAL A 57 4.68 -0.12 -2.64
C VAL A 57 5.97 0.49 -3.21
N GLY A 58 6.27 1.75 -2.89
CA GLY A 58 7.50 2.42 -3.31
C GLY A 58 8.78 1.72 -2.86
N LEU A 59 8.83 1.23 -1.62
CA LEU A 59 9.95 0.44 -1.11
C LEU A 59 10.13 -0.87 -1.89
N ALA A 60 9.03 -1.58 -2.18
CA ALA A 60 9.07 -2.81 -2.98
C ALA A 60 9.58 -2.54 -4.41
N LEU A 61 9.13 -1.45 -5.04
CA LEU A 61 9.58 -1.06 -6.38
C LEU A 61 11.06 -0.66 -6.40
N ALA A 62 11.54 0.06 -5.38
CA ALA A 62 12.95 0.41 -5.25
C ALA A 62 13.84 -0.83 -5.08
N VAL A 63 13.41 -1.83 -4.30
CA VAL A 63 14.12 -3.11 -4.18
C VAL A 63 14.14 -3.84 -5.53
N ALA A 64 13.03 -3.85 -6.27
CA ALA A 64 12.97 -4.47 -7.59
C ALA A 64 13.94 -3.81 -8.58
N GLU A 65 14.00 -2.48 -8.61
CA GLU A 65 14.93 -1.74 -9.47
C GLU A 65 16.40 -2.03 -9.12
N LEU A 66 16.74 -2.11 -7.83
CA LEU A 66 18.08 -2.50 -7.36
C LEU A 66 18.46 -3.92 -7.80
N MET A 67 17.52 -4.87 -7.79
CA MET A 67 17.77 -6.23 -8.29
C MET A 67 18.04 -6.28 -9.80
N HIS A 68 17.56 -5.29 -10.56
CA HIS A 68 17.81 -5.15 -12.01
C HIS A 68 19.07 -4.35 -12.34
N GLY A 69 19.73 -3.74 -11.36
CA GLY A 69 21.00 -3.05 -11.56
C GLY A 69 22.11 -4.05 -11.95
N PRO A 70 22.93 -3.76 -12.98
CA PRO A 70 24.07 -4.61 -13.32
C PRO A 70 25.10 -4.57 -12.19
N GLY A 71 25.09 -5.57 -11.30
CA GLY A 71 26.14 -5.67 -10.27
C GLY A 71 25.91 -6.61 -9.07
N MET A 72 24.70 -7.09 -8.77
CA MET A 72 24.48 -7.81 -7.49
C MET A 72 24.60 -9.35 -7.53
N PHE A 73 24.86 -9.98 -8.69
CA PHE A 73 24.98 -11.44 -8.81
C PHE A 73 26.40 -12.00 -8.64
N ILE A 74 27.40 -11.18 -8.28
CA ILE A 74 28.78 -11.65 -8.05
C ILE A 74 29.17 -11.39 -6.60
N ALA A 75 28.77 -12.26 -5.68
CA ALA A 75 29.47 -12.55 -4.42
C ALA A 75 28.74 -13.67 -3.67
N ALA A 76 28.97 -14.92 -4.07
CA ALA A 76 28.84 -16.05 -3.17
C ALA A 76 30.06 -16.93 -3.41
N ASP A 77 31.09 -16.69 -2.60
CA ASP A 77 32.30 -17.49 -2.54
C ASP A 77 31.98 -18.96 -2.27
N THR A 78 32.65 -19.83 -3.01
CA THR A 78 32.70 -21.27 -2.75
C THR A 78 33.67 -21.54 -1.60
N PRO A 79 33.35 -22.50 -0.71
CA PRO A 79 34.40 -23.31 -0.12
C PRO A 79 34.15 -24.80 -0.38
N GLU A 80 35.16 -25.45 -0.96
CA GLU A 80 35.36 -26.89 -0.93
C GLU A 80 35.64 -27.37 0.51
N GLU A 81 34.99 -28.44 0.97
CA GLU A 81 35.59 -29.33 1.99
C GLU A 81 34.97 -30.74 1.99
N VAL A 82 35.82 -31.73 2.25
CA VAL A 82 35.68 -33.18 2.02
C VAL A 82 34.85 -33.87 3.13
N ALA A 83 33.92 -34.76 2.77
CA ALA A 83 33.04 -35.47 3.72
C ALA A 83 33.54 -36.88 4.11
N THR A 84 33.33 -37.27 5.37
CA THR A 84 33.72 -38.56 5.98
C THR A 84 32.52 -39.50 6.26
N PRO A 85 32.72 -40.82 6.46
CA PRO A 85 31.65 -41.83 6.44
C PRO A 85 30.63 -41.83 7.61
N GLU A 86 30.84 -41.05 8.67
CA GLU A 86 29.88 -40.95 9.79
C GLU A 86 28.64 -40.08 9.46
N ASP A 87 28.62 -39.42 8.31
CA ASP A 87 27.52 -38.53 7.90
C ASP A 87 26.30 -39.24 7.29
N ALA A 88 26.36 -40.55 7.02
CA ALA A 88 25.27 -41.30 6.40
C ALA A 88 23.98 -41.34 7.26
N GLY A 89 24.12 -41.36 8.59
CA GLY A 89 22.98 -41.31 9.52
C GLY A 89 22.34 -39.92 9.65
N LYS A 90 23.11 -38.84 9.42
CA LYS A 90 22.59 -37.46 9.34
C LYS A 90 21.96 -37.16 7.98
N PHE A 91 22.37 -37.87 6.93
CA PHE A 91 21.82 -37.74 5.58
C PHE A 91 20.36 -38.16 5.48
N PHE A 92 19.91 -39.19 6.22
CA PHE A 92 18.50 -39.61 6.17
C PHE A 92 17.54 -38.64 6.86
N ARG A 93 18.01 -37.90 7.89
CA ARG A 93 17.21 -36.85 8.55
C ARG A 93 17.23 -35.52 7.78
N LYS A 94 18.31 -35.23 7.04
CA LYS A 94 18.34 -34.14 6.05
C LYS A 94 17.57 -34.48 4.77
N GLY A 95 17.45 -35.75 4.39
CA GLY A 95 16.70 -36.21 3.22
C GLY A 95 15.18 -35.98 3.33
N ALA A 96 14.62 -36.06 4.54
CA ALA A 96 13.23 -35.70 4.79
C ALA A 96 12.98 -34.17 4.77
N LEU A 97 14.00 -33.36 5.05
CA LEU A 97 13.96 -31.90 4.88
C LEU A 97 14.34 -31.45 3.45
N ALA A 98 15.02 -32.29 2.67
CA ALA A 98 15.35 -32.02 1.28
C ALA A 98 14.14 -32.17 0.32
N LEU A 99 13.03 -32.77 0.80
CA LEU A 99 11.73 -32.68 0.14
C LEU A 99 11.05 -31.31 0.33
N LEU A 100 11.61 -30.43 1.17
CA LEU A 100 11.16 -29.03 1.35
C LEU A 100 12.06 -28.01 0.61
N SER A 101 13.07 -28.48 -0.13
CA SER A 101 13.86 -27.64 -1.04
C SER A 101 13.32 -27.73 -2.47
N VAL A 102 12.58 -26.69 -2.84
CA VAL A 102 12.06 -26.33 -4.16
C VAL A 102 13.14 -26.41 -5.28
N PRO A 103 12.78 -26.74 -6.54
CA PRO A 103 13.72 -27.14 -7.60
C PRO A 103 14.61 -25.98 -8.07
N SER A 104 15.93 -26.14 -7.98
CA SER A 104 16.81 -25.03 -7.58
C SER A 104 17.50 -24.18 -8.66
N ILE A 105 17.35 -24.38 -9.98
CA ILE A 105 18.07 -23.51 -10.96
C ILE A 105 17.22 -23.05 -12.15
N MET A 106 16.15 -23.76 -12.53
CA MET A 106 15.17 -23.20 -13.48
C MET A 106 14.03 -22.41 -12.81
N HIS A 107 13.78 -22.61 -11.50
CA HIS A 107 12.74 -21.85 -10.78
C HIS A 107 13.19 -20.46 -10.33
N SER A 108 14.48 -20.14 -10.18
CA SER A 108 14.90 -18.82 -9.71
C SER A 108 14.64 -17.71 -10.75
N PHE A 109 14.90 -18.00 -12.04
CA PHE A 109 14.60 -17.05 -13.12
C PHE A 109 13.10 -16.95 -13.40
N ALA A 110 12.39 -18.07 -13.50
CA ALA A 110 10.95 -18.07 -13.75
C ALA A 110 10.15 -17.49 -12.56
N ALA A 111 10.50 -17.83 -11.32
CA ALA A 111 9.87 -17.24 -10.14
C ALA A 111 10.25 -15.75 -9.98
N GLY A 112 11.49 -15.37 -10.31
CA GLY A 112 11.90 -13.97 -10.39
C GLY A 112 11.06 -13.19 -11.41
N GLN A 113 10.92 -13.71 -12.63
CA GLN A 113 10.12 -13.08 -13.68
C GLN A 113 8.62 -13.00 -13.32
N LEU A 114 8.08 -14.03 -12.67
CA LEU A 114 6.69 -14.03 -12.18
C LEU A 114 6.49 -13.00 -11.07
N LEU A 115 7.40 -12.92 -10.10
CA LEU A 115 7.37 -11.90 -9.05
C LEU A 115 7.47 -10.48 -9.61
N LEU A 116 8.28 -10.28 -10.64
CA LEU A 116 8.39 -9.00 -11.32
C LEU A 116 7.12 -8.62 -12.08
N SER A 117 6.50 -9.59 -12.76
CA SER A 117 5.19 -9.41 -13.39
C SER A 117 4.13 -9.04 -12.35
N ASP A 118 4.13 -9.71 -11.18
CA ASP A 118 3.21 -9.42 -10.09
C ASP A 118 3.46 -8.03 -9.47
N LEU A 119 4.73 -7.62 -9.32
CA LEU A 119 5.10 -6.27 -8.90
C LEU A 119 4.65 -5.21 -9.92
N ASP A 120 4.68 -5.53 -11.21
CA ASP A 120 4.13 -4.69 -12.26
C ASP A 120 2.60 -4.54 -12.18
N GLU A 121 1.88 -5.58 -11.74
CA GLU A 121 0.45 -5.48 -11.43
C GLU A 121 0.22 -4.58 -10.20
N ILE A 122 0.99 -4.76 -9.12
CA ILE A 122 0.90 -3.88 -7.93
C ILE A 122 1.19 -2.42 -8.29
N ARG A 123 2.20 -2.16 -9.13
CA ARG A 123 2.50 -0.84 -9.67
C ARG A 123 1.32 -0.27 -10.46
N ARG A 124 0.69 -1.09 -11.32
CA ARG A 124 -0.51 -0.69 -12.06
C ARG A 124 -1.64 -0.35 -11.10
N GLY A 125 -1.85 -1.15 -10.05
CA GLY A 125 -2.86 -0.89 -9.01
C GLY A 125 -2.66 0.47 -8.33
N ASN A 126 -1.44 0.79 -7.87
CA ASN A 126 -1.18 2.09 -7.24
C ASN A 126 -1.46 3.28 -8.19
N ASN A 127 -1.16 3.13 -9.49
CA ASN A 127 -1.51 4.14 -10.48
C ASN A 127 -3.02 4.21 -10.72
N SER A 128 -3.71 3.08 -10.83
CA SER A 128 -5.16 3.01 -11.02
C SER A 128 -5.91 3.68 -9.88
N ILE A 129 -5.50 3.46 -8.63
CA ILE A 129 -6.06 4.17 -7.46
C ILE A 129 -5.91 5.68 -7.62
N TYR A 130 -4.70 6.14 -7.95
CA TYR A 130 -4.47 7.56 -8.13
C TYR A 130 -5.37 8.15 -9.23
N TYR A 131 -5.42 7.53 -10.41
CA TYR A 131 -6.30 8.02 -11.50
C TYR A 131 -7.78 8.03 -11.14
N ASP A 132 -8.21 7.05 -10.35
CA ASP A 132 -9.61 6.86 -9.98
C ASP A 132 -10.10 7.95 -9.02
N ILE A 133 -9.28 8.37 -8.06
CA ILE A 133 -9.73 9.22 -6.94
C ILE A 133 -9.00 10.58 -6.82
N ALA A 134 -7.88 10.79 -7.50
CA ALA A 134 -7.10 12.03 -7.40
C ALA A 134 -7.88 13.25 -7.89
N TRP A 135 -8.59 13.09 -9.01
CA TRP A 135 -9.42 14.15 -9.61
C TRP A 135 -10.50 14.60 -8.62
N ALA A 136 -11.09 13.68 -7.84
CA ALA A 136 -12.14 13.99 -6.89
C ALA A 136 -11.61 14.78 -5.69
N HIS A 137 -10.41 14.46 -5.19
CA HIS A 137 -9.74 15.25 -4.15
C HIS A 137 -9.40 16.65 -4.63
N ALA A 138 -8.88 16.79 -5.87
CA ALA A 138 -8.60 18.09 -6.46
C ALA A 138 -9.89 18.92 -6.63
N ALA A 139 -10.95 18.32 -7.17
CA ALA A 139 -12.24 18.96 -7.33
C ALA A 139 -12.84 19.39 -5.98
N TYR A 140 -12.73 18.57 -4.93
CA TYR A 140 -13.21 18.94 -3.59
C TYR A 140 -12.45 20.12 -3.01
N LEU A 141 -11.13 20.16 -3.20
CA LEU A 141 -10.29 21.24 -2.66
C LEU A 141 -10.58 22.59 -3.31
N GLU A 142 -10.88 22.61 -4.61
CA GLU A 142 -11.14 23.85 -5.36
C GLU A 142 -12.63 24.24 -5.33
N ASP A 143 -13.53 23.31 -5.63
CA ASP A 143 -14.96 23.57 -5.86
C ASP A 143 -15.88 22.98 -4.76
N GLY A 144 -15.31 22.28 -3.77
CA GLY A 144 -16.09 21.56 -2.76
C GLY A 144 -16.86 20.39 -3.36
N ILE A 145 -17.96 20.00 -2.70
CA ILE A 145 -18.76 18.85 -3.14
C ILE A 145 -19.36 19.01 -4.55
N ILE A 146 -19.61 20.25 -4.98
CA ILE A 146 -20.20 20.55 -6.29
C ILE A 146 -19.28 20.08 -7.43
N GLY A 147 -17.97 20.27 -7.29
CA GLY A 147 -17.00 19.83 -8.30
C GLY A 147 -17.01 18.32 -8.52
N ILE A 148 -17.30 17.55 -7.47
CA ILE A 148 -17.43 16.09 -7.55
C ILE A 148 -18.80 15.71 -8.13
N GLU A 149 -19.88 16.31 -7.65
CA GLU A 149 -21.25 16.00 -8.10
C GLU A 149 -21.46 16.21 -9.60
N GLN A 150 -20.78 17.19 -10.18
CA GLN A 150 -20.84 17.47 -11.62
C GLN A 150 -20.07 16.45 -12.47
N ASN A 151 -19.16 15.67 -11.87
CA ASN A 151 -18.18 14.86 -12.58
C ASN A 151 -18.26 13.35 -12.25
N CYS A 152 -18.96 12.96 -11.18
CA CYS A 152 -19.22 11.56 -10.84
C CYS A 152 -20.26 10.91 -11.76
N GLY A 153 -19.98 9.67 -12.16
CA GLY A 153 -20.94 8.82 -12.86
C GLY A 153 -21.88 8.05 -11.91
N PRO A 154 -22.90 7.37 -12.47
CA PRO A 154 -23.82 6.53 -11.67
C PRO A 154 -23.10 5.45 -10.87
N GLU A 155 -22.04 4.87 -11.44
CA GLU A 155 -21.25 3.81 -10.83
C GLU A 155 -20.49 4.26 -9.58
N GLU A 156 -20.08 5.53 -9.52
CA GLU A 156 -19.29 6.11 -8.42
C GLU A 156 -20.18 6.67 -7.30
N THR A 157 -21.49 6.71 -7.53
CA THR A 157 -22.45 7.40 -6.67
C THR A 157 -22.50 6.80 -5.27
N GLU A 158 -22.48 5.47 -5.16
CA GLU A 158 -22.62 4.76 -3.90
C GLU A 158 -21.45 5.02 -2.95
N PHE A 159 -20.22 4.82 -3.41
CA PHE A 159 -19.04 4.87 -2.55
C PHE A 159 -18.26 6.18 -2.67
N MET A 160 -17.87 6.60 -3.88
CA MET A 160 -17.02 7.77 -4.04
C MET A 160 -17.80 9.05 -3.72
N LEU A 161 -18.92 9.29 -4.43
CA LEU A 161 -19.73 10.47 -4.17
C LEU A 161 -20.39 10.41 -2.79
N GLY A 162 -20.91 9.24 -2.38
CA GLY A 162 -21.43 9.02 -1.03
C GLY A 162 -20.41 9.35 0.05
N GLY A 163 -19.15 8.91 -0.12
CA GLY A 163 -18.04 9.19 0.78
C GLY A 163 -17.76 10.69 0.90
N PHE A 164 -17.61 11.39 -0.22
CA PHE A 164 -17.39 12.84 -0.21
C PHE A 164 -18.59 13.63 0.32
N ARG A 165 -19.82 13.18 0.11
CA ARG A 165 -21.02 13.82 0.69
C ARG A 165 -21.03 13.73 2.21
N LEU A 166 -20.65 12.58 2.79
CA LEU A 166 -20.52 12.42 4.24
C LEU A 166 -19.39 13.29 4.80
N ILE A 167 -18.23 13.32 4.13
CA ILE A 167 -17.11 14.22 4.51
C ILE A 167 -17.57 15.68 4.48
N ASP A 168 -18.27 16.10 3.43
CA ASP A 168 -18.76 17.46 3.28
C ASP A 168 -19.81 17.84 4.32
N GLN A 169 -20.73 16.93 4.62
CA GLN A 169 -21.72 17.11 5.67
C GLN A 169 -21.04 17.30 7.03
N GLY A 170 -20.08 16.44 7.39
CA GLY A 170 -19.32 16.59 8.62
C GLY A 170 -18.51 17.89 8.65
N ALA A 171 -17.88 18.27 7.54
CA ALA A 171 -17.16 19.55 7.42
C ALA A 171 -18.07 20.76 7.65
N ARG A 172 -19.31 20.74 7.13
CA ARG A 172 -20.33 21.77 7.40
C ARG A 172 -20.72 21.81 8.88
N MET A 173 -21.01 20.66 9.48
CA MET A 173 -21.37 20.57 10.90
C MET A 173 -20.28 21.12 11.82
N LEU A 174 -19.01 20.81 11.55
CA LEU A 174 -17.87 21.37 12.30
C LEU A 174 -17.77 22.90 12.15
N ARG A 175 -17.94 23.43 10.93
CA ARG A 175 -17.93 24.89 10.69
C ARG A 175 -19.07 25.62 11.40
N GLU A 176 -20.23 24.98 11.51
CA GLU A 176 -21.39 25.52 12.22
C GLU A 176 -21.30 25.35 13.74
N GLY A 177 -20.29 24.65 14.26
CA GLY A 177 -20.13 24.36 15.69
C GLY A 177 -21.21 23.43 16.24
N ARG A 178 -21.79 22.55 15.41
CA ARG A 178 -22.92 21.69 15.76
C ARG A 178 -22.52 20.23 15.71
N GLY A 179 -22.86 19.47 16.76
CA GLY A 179 -22.79 18.02 16.77
C GLY A 179 -21.42 17.47 16.37
N GLU A 180 -20.35 17.92 17.06
CA GLU A 180 -18.96 17.58 16.73
C GLU A 180 -18.73 16.07 16.61
N GLU A 181 -19.29 15.28 17.52
CA GLU A 181 -19.17 13.81 17.49
C GLU A 181 -19.74 13.22 16.20
N GLU A 182 -20.98 13.60 15.85
CA GLU A 182 -21.63 13.14 14.62
C GLU A 182 -20.92 13.66 13.37
N ALA A 183 -20.37 14.88 13.42
CA ALA A 183 -19.59 15.44 12.33
C ALA A 183 -18.30 14.64 12.07
N ARG A 184 -17.57 14.29 13.14
CA ARG A 184 -16.37 13.44 13.07
C ARG A 184 -16.70 12.03 12.60
N LYS A 185 -17.84 11.48 13.04
CA LYS A 185 -18.35 10.18 12.57
C LYS A 185 -18.66 10.20 11.07
N ASN A 186 -19.38 11.22 10.57
CA ASN A 186 -19.65 11.38 9.14
C ASN A 186 -18.36 11.46 8.32
N ILE A 187 -17.38 12.23 8.77
CA ILE A 187 -16.08 12.32 8.10
C ILE A 187 -15.40 10.94 8.07
N ARG A 188 -15.36 10.24 9.20
CA ARG A 188 -14.76 8.91 9.30
C ARG A 188 -15.44 7.92 8.35
N GLU A 189 -16.76 7.81 8.42
CA GLU A 189 -17.55 6.91 7.57
C GLU A 189 -17.39 7.26 6.09
N GLY A 190 -17.35 8.54 5.74
CA GLY A 190 -17.11 8.99 4.38
C GLY A 190 -15.76 8.53 3.83
N ASN A 191 -14.69 8.63 4.63
CA ASN A 191 -13.37 8.11 4.24
C ASN A 191 -13.32 6.58 4.16
N VAL A 192 -14.10 5.88 4.99
CA VAL A 192 -14.26 4.42 4.89
C VAL A 192 -14.99 4.03 3.59
N LEU A 193 -15.96 4.82 3.12
CA LEU A 193 -16.58 4.61 1.81
C LEU A 193 -15.58 4.82 0.67
N LEU A 194 -14.72 5.84 0.74
CA LEU A 194 -13.64 6.02 -0.23
C LEU A 194 -12.69 4.82 -0.24
N LEU A 195 -12.32 4.31 0.94
CA LEU A 195 -11.50 3.11 1.05
C LEU A 195 -12.22 1.88 0.47
N ARG A 196 -13.53 1.71 0.70
CA ARG A 196 -14.30 0.61 0.08
C ARG A 196 -14.33 0.72 -1.44
N HIS A 197 -14.51 1.93 -1.98
CA HIS A 197 -14.45 2.16 -3.42
C HIS A 197 -13.15 1.63 -4.00
N GLU A 198 -12.02 2.08 -3.44
CA GLU A 198 -10.68 1.66 -3.83
C GLU A 198 -10.51 0.13 -3.73
N GLN A 199 -10.86 -0.45 -2.58
CA GLN A 199 -10.58 -1.85 -2.27
C GLN A 199 -11.42 -2.83 -3.08
N ILE A 200 -12.67 -2.47 -3.40
CA ILE A 200 -13.61 -3.34 -4.11
C ILE A 200 -13.53 -3.13 -5.62
N ARG A 201 -13.50 -1.87 -6.09
CA ARG A 201 -13.60 -1.57 -7.53
C ARG A 201 -12.25 -1.46 -8.20
N THR A 202 -11.32 -0.77 -7.55
CA THR A 202 -10.07 -0.37 -8.20
C THR A 202 -9.00 -1.44 -8.05
N LEU A 203 -8.91 -2.04 -6.86
CA LEU A 203 -7.86 -3.01 -6.55
C LEU A 203 -8.20 -4.47 -6.87
N GLN A 204 -9.47 -4.87 -6.82
CA GLN A 204 -9.78 -6.30 -7.01
C GLN A 204 -9.33 -6.85 -8.37
N PRO A 205 -9.52 -6.16 -9.52
CA PRO A 205 -9.03 -6.64 -10.81
C PRO A 205 -7.50 -6.81 -10.85
N ILE A 206 -6.76 -5.98 -10.10
CA ILE A 206 -5.31 -6.07 -9.97
C ILE A 206 -4.94 -7.32 -9.18
N PHE A 207 -5.59 -7.53 -8.04
CA PHE A 207 -5.36 -8.71 -7.20
C PHE A 207 -5.75 -10.03 -7.89
N ASP A 208 -6.74 -10.01 -8.76
CA ASP A 208 -7.14 -11.17 -9.55
C ASP A 208 -6.06 -11.55 -10.59
N ALA A 209 -5.33 -10.56 -11.12
CA ALA A 209 -4.26 -10.74 -12.11
C ALA A 209 -2.94 -11.26 -11.52
N ILE A 210 -2.75 -11.17 -10.19
CA ILE A 210 -1.53 -11.65 -9.51
C ILE A 210 -1.46 -13.18 -9.54
N SER A 211 -0.26 -13.71 -9.81
CA SER A 211 0.00 -15.15 -9.81
C SER A 211 -0.28 -15.81 -8.45
N PRO A 212 -0.60 -17.11 -8.38
CA PRO A 212 -0.82 -17.80 -7.10
C PRO A 212 0.34 -17.66 -6.10
N PHE A 213 1.58 -17.68 -6.59
CA PHE A 213 2.76 -17.47 -5.75
C PHE A 213 2.87 -16.00 -5.29
N GLY A 214 2.63 -15.06 -6.19
CA GLY A 214 2.57 -13.63 -5.87
C GLY A 214 1.52 -13.31 -4.80
N LYS A 215 0.36 -13.98 -4.82
CA LYS A 215 -0.69 -13.79 -3.81
C LYS A 215 -0.21 -14.12 -2.40
N ILE A 216 0.62 -15.15 -2.24
CA ILE A 216 1.25 -15.49 -0.96
C ILE A 216 2.25 -14.40 -0.56
N VAL A 217 3.15 -14.00 -1.47
CA VAL A 217 4.18 -12.98 -1.20
C VAL A 217 3.56 -11.64 -0.83
N VAL A 218 2.55 -11.18 -1.57
CA VAL A 218 1.82 -9.93 -1.31
C VAL A 218 1.07 -10.00 0.03
N SER A 219 0.55 -11.17 0.42
CA SER A 219 -0.10 -11.36 1.72
C SER A 219 0.86 -11.23 2.90
N PHE A 220 2.09 -11.74 2.78
CA PHE A 220 3.14 -11.52 3.79
C PHE A 220 3.70 -10.09 3.74
N GLY A 221 3.72 -9.46 2.56
CA GLY A 221 4.17 -8.08 2.36
C GLY A 221 3.15 -7.01 2.76
N SER A 222 1.89 -7.39 3.01
CA SER A 222 0.81 -6.48 3.39
C SER A 222 0.91 -6.11 4.87
N GLU A 223 1.73 -5.09 5.14
CA GLU A 223 1.89 -4.43 6.42
C GLU A 223 1.91 -2.92 6.24
N LEU A 224 1.20 -2.19 7.10
CA LEU A 224 1.30 -0.73 7.14
C LEU A 224 2.21 -0.31 8.28
N ASP A 225 3.24 0.44 7.95
CA ASP A 225 4.19 0.96 8.94
C ASP A 225 3.77 2.35 9.37
N PHE A 226 2.83 2.40 10.30
CA PHE A 226 2.37 3.62 10.93
C PHE A 226 3.33 4.03 12.05
N PRO A 227 3.70 5.33 12.17
CA PRO A 227 4.48 5.79 13.30
C PRO A 227 3.69 5.69 14.61
N GLU A 228 4.40 5.68 15.73
CA GLU A 228 3.79 5.74 17.07
C GLU A 228 2.84 6.95 17.19
N PRO A 229 1.68 6.80 17.86
CA PRO A 229 1.21 5.64 18.63
C PRO A 229 0.49 4.54 17.82
N GLY A 230 0.56 4.61 16.49
CA GLY A 230 -0.02 3.61 15.60
C GLY A 230 0.63 2.23 15.77
N ALA A 231 -0.15 1.17 15.56
CA ALA A 231 0.39 -0.18 15.46
C ALA A 231 0.81 -0.47 14.01
N LYS A 232 1.56 -1.57 13.79
CA LYS A 232 1.92 -2.07 12.46
C LYS A 232 0.97 -3.22 12.07
N PRO A 233 -0.23 -2.94 11.53
CA PRO A 233 -1.15 -4.00 11.15
C PRO A 233 -0.51 -4.80 10.01
N SER A 234 -0.36 -6.11 10.22
CA SER A 234 0.14 -7.08 9.24
C SER A 234 -0.96 -8.08 8.92
N PHE A 235 -1.20 -8.31 7.63
CA PHE A 235 -2.21 -9.28 7.19
C PHE A 235 -1.85 -10.69 7.65
N SER A 236 -0.60 -11.14 7.49
CA SER A 236 -0.20 -12.49 7.87
C SER A 236 -0.34 -12.78 9.36
N THR A 237 -0.15 -11.76 10.22
CA THR A 237 -0.35 -11.89 11.67
C THR A 237 -1.84 -11.98 12.02
N HIS A 238 -2.69 -11.22 11.33
CA HIS A 238 -4.15 -11.23 11.52
C HIS A 238 -4.81 -12.51 10.97
N ALA A 239 -4.45 -12.90 9.74
CA ALA A 239 -5.03 -14.04 9.05
C ALA A 239 -4.54 -15.39 9.61
N GLY A 240 -3.32 -15.41 10.16
CA GLY A 240 -2.62 -16.60 10.60
C GLY A 240 -1.51 -16.99 9.61
N TYR A 241 -0.32 -17.28 10.14
CA TYR A 241 0.88 -17.54 9.35
C TYR A 241 0.71 -18.77 8.45
N LEU A 242 0.18 -19.88 9.01
CA LEU A 242 0.00 -21.13 8.27
C LEU A 242 -1.11 -21.00 7.22
N GLU A 243 -2.21 -20.35 7.56
CA GLU A 243 -3.32 -20.08 6.65
C GLU A 243 -2.87 -19.22 5.46
N THR A 244 -1.98 -18.25 5.71
CA THR A 244 -1.40 -17.40 4.66
C THR A 244 -0.41 -18.19 3.80
N LEU A 245 0.49 -18.97 4.42
CA LEU A 245 1.49 -19.78 3.71
C LEU A 245 0.86 -20.84 2.81
N LEU A 246 -0.22 -21.48 3.28
CA LEU A 246 -0.98 -22.48 2.53
C LEU A 246 -1.93 -21.86 1.48
N GLY A 247 -2.02 -20.52 1.43
CA GLY A 247 -2.92 -19.80 0.53
C GLY A 247 -4.41 -19.92 0.86
N TRP A 248 -4.76 -20.41 2.06
CA TRP A 248 -6.14 -20.53 2.53
C TRP A 248 -6.75 -19.18 2.86
N LYS A 249 -5.93 -18.23 3.32
CA LYS A 249 -6.30 -16.82 3.45
C LYS A 249 -5.29 -15.99 2.69
N SER A 250 -5.80 -15.01 1.94
CA SER A 250 -4.96 -14.13 1.12
C SER A 250 -5.47 -12.71 1.22
N VAL A 251 -4.56 -11.75 1.26
CA VAL A 251 -4.92 -10.31 1.16
C VAL A 251 -5.49 -9.99 -0.23
N THR A 252 -5.29 -10.85 -1.22
CA THR A 252 -5.85 -10.66 -2.55
C THR A 252 -7.34 -11.05 -2.63
N ASP A 253 -7.83 -11.83 -1.67
CA ASP A 253 -9.25 -12.10 -1.51
C ASP A 253 -9.94 -10.89 -0.84
N SER A 254 -11.00 -10.37 -1.47
CA SER A 254 -11.66 -9.15 -1.01
C SER A 254 -12.25 -9.28 0.39
N SER A 255 -12.77 -10.46 0.75
CA SER A 255 -13.42 -10.69 2.04
C SER A 255 -12.39 -10.76 3.17
N CYS A 256 -11.30 -11.51 2.97
CA CYS A 256 -10.19 -11.58 3.91
C CYS A 256 -9.52 -10.21 4.09
N ARG A 257 -9.26 -9.50 2.97
CA ARG A 257 -8.66 -8.16 2.98
C ARG A 257 -9.52 -7.16 3.73
N TRP A 258 -10.83 -7.11 3.43
CA TRP A 258 -11.73 -6.17 4.09
C TRP A 258 -11.81 -6.43 5.60
N LYS A 259 -11.90 -7.70 6.01
CA LYS A 259 -11.92 -8.07 7.43
C LYS A 259 -10.64 -7.62 8.15
N TRP A 260 -9.47 -7.82 7.55
CA TRP A 260 -8.20 -7.33 8.10
C TRP A 260 -8.17 -5.79 8.19
N ILE A 261 -8.65 -5.10 7.15
CA ILE A 261 -8.74 -3.63 7.15
C ILE A 261 -9.60 -3.14 8.30
N GLU A 262 -10.79 -3.72 8.47
CA GLU A 262 -11.77 -3.32 9.49
C GLU A 262 -11.30 -3.63 10.92
N GLU A 263 -10.68 -4.80 11.14
CA GLU A 263 -10.29 -5.25 12.47
C GLU A 263 -8.90 -4.77 12.91
N SER A 264 -8.01 -4.42 11.96
CA SER A 264 -6.61 -4.07 12.26
C SER A 264 -6.18 -2.72 11.72
N VAL A 265 -6.42 -2.44 10.43
CA VAL A 265 -5.91 -1.21 9.80
C VAL A 265 -6.63 0.03 10.29
N LEU A 266 -7.97 0.06 10.18
CA LEU A 266 -8.78 1.21 10.57
C LEU A 266 -8.61 1.57 12.06
N PRO A 267 -8.63 0.62 13.02
CA PRO A 267 -8.38 0.94 14.43
C PRO A 267 -6.98 1.50 14.68
N SER A 268 -5.95 0.94 14.01
CA SER A 268 -4.57 1.42 14.13
C SER A 268 -4.42 2.84 13.59
N TRP A 269 -5.05 3.11 12.44
CA TRP A 269 -5.08 4.43 11.83
C TRP A 269 -5.81 5.44 12.71
N GLU A 270 -6.98 5.09 13.25
CA GLU A 270 -7.77 5.99 14.13
C GLU A 270 -6.99 6.39 15.39
N LYS A 271 -6.28 5.44 15.99
CA LYS A 271 -5.41 5.72 17.14
C LYS A 271 -4.29 6.69 16.77
N LEU A 272 -3.70 6.52 15.59
CA LEU A 272 -2.65 7.41 15.09
C LEU A 272 -3.21 8.81 14.77
N ASP A 273 -4.26 8.88 13.96
CA ASP A 273 -4.89 10.10 13.47
C ASP A 273 -5.49 10.95 14.60
N SER A 274 -6.09 10.32 15.63
CA SER A 274 -6.57 11.04 16.81
C SER A 274 -5.47 11.72 17.63
N SER A 275 -4.22 11.28 17.47
CA SER A 275 -3.04 11.89 18.08
C SER A 275 -2.34 12.92 17.19
N PHE A 276 -2.87 13.18 15.98
CA PHE A 276 -2.26 14.11 15.04
C PHE A 276 -2.17 15.53 15.61
N ALA A 277 -0.94 16.04 15.65
CA ALA A 277 -0.63 17.39 16.09
C ALA A 277 0.58 17.92 15.30
N VAL A 278 0.78 19.25 15.31
CA VAL A 278 1.89 19.91 14.59
C VAL A 278 3.27 19.33 14.95
N SER A 279 3.46 18.92 16.21
CA SER A 279 4.70 18.32 16.71
C SER A 279 4.70 16.78 16.73
N SER A 280 3.65 16.14 16.22
CA SER A 280 3.51 14.67 16.28
C SER A 280 4.51 13.95 15.35
N PRO A 281 4.93 12.72 15.68
CA PRO A 281 5.71 11.88 14.77
C PRO A 281 5.03 11.71 13.41
N MET A 282 3.70 11.53 13.40
CA MET A 282 2.89 11.44 12.20
C MET A 282 3.03 12.65 11.27
N LYS A 283 3.00 13.87 11.82
CA LYS A 283 3.16 15.10 11.04
C LYS A 283 4.52 15.15 10.36
N ARG A 284 5.59 14.82 11.08
CA ARG A 284 6.96 14.79 10.52
C ARG A 284 7.10 13.78 9.39
N GLU A 285 6.56 12.58 9.56
CA GLU A 285 6.57 11.55 8.52
C GLU A 285 5.80 12.00 7.28
N LEU A 286 4.60 12.55 7.45
CA LEU A 286 3.80 13.05 6.32
C LEU A 286 4.46 14.25 5.63
N ASP A 287 5.12 15.14 6.38
CA ASP A 287 5.92 16.24 5.81
C ASP A 287 7.07 15.71 4.97
N ALA A 288 7.82 14.72 5.47
CA ALA A 288 8.91 14.08 4.73
C ALA A 288 8.39 13.42 3.44
N LEU A 289 7.25 12.74 3.50
CA LEU A 289 6.61 12.16 2.31
C LEU A 289 6.18 13.24 1.31
N ALA A 290 5.51 14.30 1.78
CA ALA A 290 5.06 15.41 0.94
C ALA A 290 6.24 16.18 0.31
N ALA A 291 7.37 16.27 1.00
CA ALA A 291 8.60 16.89 0.53
C ALA A 291 9.42 15.99 -0.43
N LEU A 292 8.92 14.80 -0.77
CA LEU A 292 9.61 13.82 -1.61
C LEU A 292 10.97 13.41 -1.04
N GLU A 293 11.14 13.35 0.28
CA GLU A 293 12.41 12.92 0.85
C GLU A 293 12.77 11.50 0.38
N PRO A 294 14.05 11.20 0.11
CA PRO A 294 14.46 9.87 -0.30
C PRO A 294 14.04 8.85 0.76
N ALA A 295 13.53 7.69 0.33
CA ALA A 295 13.48 6.54 1.23
C ALA A 295 14.90 6.31 1.75
N LEU A 296 15.10 6.47 3.06
CA LEU A 296 16.39 6.21 3.69
C LEU A 296 16.88 4.84 3.22
N VAL A 297 18.14 4.75 2.78
CA VAL A 297 18.75 3.48 2.33
C VAL A 297 18.52 2.35 3.36
N HIS A 298 18.48 2.71 4.65
CA HIS A 298 18.10 1.82 5.73
C HIS A 298 16.69 1.21 5.60
N HIS A 299 15.68 1.95 5.13
CA HIS A 299 14.33 1.44 4.91
C HIS A 299 14.28 0.45 3.75
N VAL A 300 15.00 0.75 2.66
CA VAL A 300 15.11 -0.19 1.51
C VAL A 300 15.81 -1.47 1.93
N ALA A 301 16.93 -1.37 2.66
CA ALA A 301 17.67 -2.52 3.15
C ALA A 301 16.90 -3.34 4.21
N ALA A 302 16.15 -2.69 5.11
CA ALA A 302 15.28 -3.37 6.06
C ALA A 302 14.12 -4.10 5.36
N PHE A 303 13.48 -3.45 4.38
CA PHE A 303 12.42 -4.06 3.58
C PHE A 303 12.91 -5.27 2.78
N ALA A 304 14.06 -5.15 2.11
CA ALA A 304 14.68 -6.25 1.37
C ALA A 304 14.98 -7.44 2.29
N ARG A 305 15.60 -7.22 3.46
CA ARG A 305 15.86 -8.29 4.45
C ARG A 305 14.59 -9.03 4.84
N LYS A 306 13.50 -8.30 5.07
CA LYS A 306 12.19 -8.88 5.41
C LYS A 306 11.60 -9.69 4.26
N LEU A 307 11.63 -9.17 3.04
CA LEU A 307 11.11 -9.85 1.85
C LEU A 307 11.85 -11.18 1.57
N PHE A 308 13.16 -11.21 1.82
CA PHE A 308 14.02 -12.36 1.56
C PHE A 308 14.31 -13.24 2.80
N GLY A 309 13.72 -12.92 3.96
CA GLY A 309 13.88 -13.71 5.19
C GLY A 309 15.32 -13.76 5.72
N MET A 310 16.11 -12.69 5.55
CA MET A 310 17.49 -12.63 6.07
C MET A 310 17.50 -12.33 7.58
N PRO A 311 18.33 -13.01 8.40
CA PRO A 311 18.38 -12.82 9.85
C PRO A 311 18.94 -11.44 10.24
N ASP A 312 18.48 -10.93 11.39
CA ASP A 312 19.06 -9.74 12.03
C ASP A 312 20.42 -10.10 12.63
N SER A 313 21.45 -9.35 12.25
CA SER A 313 22.82 -9.43 12.80
C SER A 313 22.92 -8.79 14.17
#